data_AF-A0A3E0PHF5-F1
#
_entry.id   AF-A0A3E0PHF5-F1
#
_cell.length_a   1.000
_cell.length_b   1.000
_cell.length_c   1.000
_cell.angle_alpha   90.00
_cell.angle_beta   90.00
_cell.angle_gamma   90.00
#
_symmetry.space_group_name_H-M   'P 1'
#
loop_
_entity.id
_entity.type
_entity.pdbx_description
1 polymer ?
#
loop_
_entity_poly.entity_id
_entity_poly.type
_entity_poly.pdbx_seq_one_letter_code
_entity_poly.pdbx_strand_id
1 'polypeptide(L)'
;MLLDTKRRVDMLNPRRFVVGLVCLLFLASSFNSQDSIEFTVTSVSDVSPFPITHMSKKADTKVSFRISNNSSGDFVLFGSLSEGKLMPVRYILSFNTIKDKWEYPTRDKKPVPWIDVSATYKNELVLKPDDHIDFESYFSSVSDCGVVFRATVQIRERKSPETKEIRSSPFEVGKCDTSTR
;
A
#
# COMPACT_ATOMS: atom_id res chain seq x y z
N MET A 1 -38.89 -51.89 -57.64
CA MET A 1 -39.79 -52.70 -56.79
C MET A 1 -38.93 -53.33 -55.71
N LEU A 2 -39.24 -53.02 -54.45
CA LEU A 2 -38.83 -53.68 -53.19
C LEU A 2 -37.34 -53.80 -52.81
N LEU A 3 -36.94 -52.82 -51.99
CA LEU A 3 -36.12 -52.88 -50.77
C LEU A 3 -35.76 -54.28 -50.24
N ASP A 4 -34.50 -54.48 -49.84
CA ASP A 4 -34.20 -54.90 -48.45
C ASP A 4 -32.75 -54.57 -48.07
N THR A 5 -32.61 -53.70 -47.08
CA THR A 5 -31.34 -53.20 -46.54
C THR A 5 -31.15 -53.85 -45.16
N LYS A 6 -30.45 -54.98 -45.10
CA LYS A 6 -30.26 -55.72 -43.84
C LYS A 6 -28.94 -55.39 -43.13
N ARG A 7 -29.14 -54.60 -42.08
CA ARG A 7 -28.31 -54.19 -40.95
C ARG A 7 -27.60 -55.34 -40.20
N ARG A 8 -26.30 -55.21 -39.91
CA ARG A 8 -25.55 -55.63 -38.68
C ARG A 8 -24.31 -54.72 -38.63
N VAL A 9 -24.18 -53.72 -37.75
CA VAL A 9 -24.01 -53.72 -36.28
C VAL A 9 -22.96 -54.74 -35.84
N ASP A 10 -21.69 -54.36 -35.99
CA ASP A 10 -20.63 -54.85 -35.13
C ASP A 10 -20.07 -53.70 -34.30
N MET A 11 -19.96 -53.99 -33.01
CA MET A 11 -19.77 -53.07 -31.90
C MET A 11 -18.33 -52.54 -31.88
N LEU A 12 -18.15 -51.26 -32.15
CA LEU A 12 -16.90 -50.56 -31.85
C LEU A 12 -16.86 -50.20 -30.36
N ASN A 13 -15.91 -50.84 -29.69
CA ASN A 13 -15.55 -50.72 -28.29
C ASN A 13 -15.26 -49.26 -27.85
N PRO A 14 -16.06 -48.64 -26.96
CA PRO A 14 -15.96 -47.21 -26.66
C PRO A 14 -15.15 -46.96 -25.38
N ARG A 15 -13.87 -47.35 -25.32
CA ARG A 15 -13.10 -47.22 -24.07
C ARG A 15 -11.67 -46.73 -24.16
N ARG A 16 -11.20 -46.15 -25.27
CA ARG A 16 -9.81 -45.66 -25.34
C ARG A 16 -9.59 -44.46 -26.26
N PHE A 17 -10.28 -43.33 -26.08
CA PHE A 17 -9.89 -42.08 -26.74
C PHE A 17 -10.44 -40.83 -26.01
N VAL A 18 -10.15 -40.67 -24.72
CA VAL A 18 -10.29 -39.36 -24.03
C VAL A 18 -9.18 -39.23 -22.99
N VAL A 19 -7.91 -39.25 -23.41
CA VAL A 19 -6.77 -38.91 -22.54
C VAL A 19 -5.74 -38.08 -23.33
N GLY A 20 -6.21 -37.07 -24.06
CA GLY A 20 -5.35 -36.30 -24.95
C GLY A 20 -5.86 -34.90 -25.27
N LEU A 21 -6.55 -34.24 -24.34
CA LEU A 21 -6.93 -32.83 -24.48
C LEU A 21 -7.22 -32.16 -23.12
N VAL A 22 -6.40 -32.41 -22.10
CA VAL A 22 -6.57 -31.80 -20.76
C VAL A 22 -5.27 -31.13 -20.25
N CYS A 23 -4.17 -31.16 -21.01
CA CYS A 23 -2.88 -30.57 -20.61
C CYS A 23 -2.55 -29.21 -21.26
N LEU A 24 -3.54 -28.49 -21.81
CA LEU A 24 -3.33 -27.19 -22.46
C LEU A 24 -4.20 -26.06 -21.88
N LEU A 25 -4.58 -26.14 -20.60
CA LEU A 25 -5.39 -25.10 -19.93
C LEU A 25 -4.89 -24.69 -18.54
N PHE A 26 -3.65 -25.00 -18.15
CA PHE A 26 -3.15 -24.69 -16.79
C PHE A 26 -1.88 -23.82 -16.72
N LEU A 27 -1.50 -23.13 -17.79
CA LEU A 27 -0.37 -22.19 -17.78
C LEU A 27 -0.71 -20.81 -18.35
N ALA A 28 -1.94 -20.36 -18.13
CA ALA A 28 -2.21 -18.93 -18.01
C ALA A 28 -2.32 -18.61 -16.51
N SER A 29 -1.21 -18.78 -15.79
CA SER A 29 -1.03 -18.06 -14.53
C SER A 29 -1.12 -16.59 -14.90
N SER A 30 -2.27 -15.99 -14.61
CA SER A 30 -2.51 -14.57 -14.73
C SER A 30 -1.35 -13.85 -14.06
N PHE A 31 -0.40 -13.37 -14.87
CA PHE A 31 0.36 -12.20 -14.52
C PHE A 31 -0.66 -11.06 -14.49
N ASN A 32 -1.47 -11.03 -13.44
CA ASN A 32 -2.10 -9.82 -12.97
C ASN A 32 -0.93 -8.93 -12.59
N SER A 33 -0.35 -8.25 -13.59
CA SER A 33 0.40 -7.03 -13.35
C SER A 33 -0.49 -6.21 -12.43
N GLN A 34 -0.13 -6.14 -11.15
CA GLN A 34 -0.84 -5.33 -10.18
C GLN A 34 -0.64 -3.89 -10.65
N ASP A 35 -1.57 -3.42 -11.49
CA ASP A 35 -1.66 -2.04 -11.95
C ASP A 35 -2.09 -1.20 -10.74
N SER A 36 -1.15 -0.98 -9.83
CA SER A 36 -1.41 -0.35 -8.56
C SER A 36 -0.22 0.48 -8.09
N ILE A 37 -0.54 1.43 -7.22
CA ILE A 37 0.44 2.17 -6.44
C ILE A 37 0.67 1.43 -5.13
N GLU A 38 1.93 1.23 -4.78
CA GLU A 38 2.34 0.53 -3.58
C GLU A 38 2.91 1.53 -2.58
N PHE A 39 2.60 1.38 -1.29
CA PHE A 39 3.15 2.19 -0.22
C PHE A 39 3.65 1.28 0.90
N THR A 40 4.96 1.22 1.08
CA THR A 40 5.62 0.29 2.01
C THR A 40 6.57 1.00 2.96
N VAL A 41 6.76 0.38 4.12
CA VAL A 41 7.87 0.67 5.02
C VAL A 41 9.04 -0.18 4.57
N THR A 42 10.16 0.46 4.22
CA THR A 42 11.37 -0.22 3.73
C THR A 42 12.33 -0.57 4.85
N SER A 43 12.41 0.26 5.90
CA SER A 43 13.21 -0.03 7.08
C SER A 43 12.73 0.73 8.32
N VAL A 44 12.97 0.14 9.49
CA VAL A 44 12.87 0.79 10.79
C VAL A 44 14.21 0.60 11.48
N SER A 45 14.86 1.68 11.90
CA SER A 45 16.21 1.65 12.47
C SER A 45 16.39 2.69 13.56
N ASP A 46 17.16 2.35 14.58
CA ASP A 46 17.58 3.30 15.62
C ASP A 46 18.57 4.32 15.05
N VAL A 47 18.51 5.55 15.56
CA VAL A 47 19.40 6.65 15.21
C VAL A 47 19.84 7.39 16.48
N SER A 48 20.94 8.16 16.37
CA SER A 48 21.38 9.00 17.49
C SER A 48 20.28 9.98 17.91
N PRO A 49 19.91 10.06 19.20
CA PRO A 49 18.81 10.92 19.63
C PRO A 49 19.03 12.39 19.29
N PHE A 50 18.03 13.03 18.68
CA PHE A 50 18.04 14.48 18.40
C PHE A 50 16.71 15.14 18.75
N PRO A 51 16.70 16.43 19.13
CA PRO A 51 15.48 17.11 19.53
C PRO A 51 14.56 17.35 18.33
N ILE A 52 13.26 17.12 18.52
CA ILE A 52 12.21 17.55 17.58
C ILE A 52 11.71 18.92 18.06
N THR A 53 12.06 19.97 17.31
CA THR A 53 12.00 21.40 17.69
C THR A 53 10.63 21.90 18.15
N HIS A 54 9.55 21.13 17.93
CA HIS A 54 8.17 21.52 18.23
C HIS A 54 7.42 20.60 19.20
N MET A 55 8.04 19.52 19.68
CA MET A 55 7.33 18.51 20.47
C MET A 55 7.89 18.28 21.87
N SER A 56 8.97 18.97 22.27
CA SER A 56 9.72 18.66 23.50
C SER A 56 10.06 17.17 23.62
N LYS A 57 10.24 16.49 22.47
CA LYS A 57 10.55 15.08 22.33
C LYS A 57 11.91 14.92 21.66
N LYS A 58 12.57 13.79 21.91
CA LYS A 58 13.73 13.34 21.14
C LYS A 58 13.30 12.27 20.16
N ALA A 59 13.67 12.43 18.90
CA ALA A 59 13.60 11.36 17.93
C ALA A 59 14.86 10.52 18.03
N ASP A 60 14.69 9.20 18.07
CA ASP A 60 15.75 8.20 18.09
C ASP A 60 15.42 6.98 17.22
N THR A 61 14.25 6.98 16.59
CA THR A 61 13.83 5.94 15.63
C THR A 61 13.59 6.58 14.27
N LYS A 62 14.19 6.03 13.24
CA LYS A 62 13.97 6.42 11.84
C LYS A 62 13.16 5.35 11.12
N VAL A 63 12.13 5.78 10.42
CA VAL A 63 11.30 4.93 9.57
C VAL A 63 11.43 5.42 8.14
N SER A 64 11.87 4.54 7.25
CA SER A 64 12.01 4.82 5.82
C SER A 64 10.81 4.21 5.08
N PHE A 65 10.29 4.98 4.14
CA PHE A 65 9.12 4.66 3.37
C PHE A 65 9.43 4.71 1.88
N ARG A 66 8.69 3.90 1.11
CA ARG A 66 8.68 3.93 -0.34
C ARG A 66 7.27 3.98 -0.88
N ILE A 67 7.04 4.85 -1.86
CA ILE A 67 5.83 4.84 -2.69
C ILE A 67 6.27 4.49 -4.11
N SER A 68 5.83 3.35 -4.63
CA SER A 68 6.16 2.87 -5.97
C SER A 68 4.94 2.90 -6.87
N ASN A 69 5.12 3.36 -8.10
CA ASN A 69 4.10 3.27 -9.13
C ASN A 69 4.35 2.02 -9.99
N ASN A 70 3.75 0.90 -9.61
CA ASN A 70 3.84 -0.34 -10.39
C ASN A 70 2.76 -0.40 -11.49
N SER A 71 2.12 0.74 -11.75
CA SER A 71 1.02 0.90 -12.69
C SER A 71 1.51 1.45 -14.03
N SER A 72 0.72 1.21 -15.07
CA SER A 72 0.95 1.77 -16.41
C SER A 72 0.60 3.26 -16.55
N GLY A 73 -0.05 3.84 -15.54
CA GLY A 73 -0.51 5.24 -15.55
C GLY A 73 0.28 6.15 -14.62
N ASP A 74 0.24 7.45 -14.91
CA ASP A 74 0.81 8.48 -14.02
C ASP A 74 -0.09 8.68 -12.78
N PHE A 75 0.55 8.76 -11.62
CA PHE A 75 -0.08 9.20 -10.38
C PHE A 75 0.42 10.58 -9.96
N VAL A 76 -0.44 11.37 -9.34
CA VAL A 76 -0.09 12.60 -8.65
C VAL A 76 -0.12 12.32 -7.16
N LEU A 77 1.03 12.53 -6.51
CA LEU A 77 1.18 12.51 -5.06
C LEU A 77 1.01 13.92 -4.51
N PHE A 78 0.30 14.05 -3.40
CA PHE A 78 0.17 15.32 -2.69
C PHE A 78 0.95 15.33 -1.39
N GLY A 79 1.51 16.48 -1.04
CA GLY A 79 2.28 16.64 0.19
C GLY A 79 2.61 18.09 0.54
N SER A 80 3.30 18.25 1.65
CA SER A 80 3.94 19.51 2.02
C SER A 80 5.33 19.61 1.38
N LEU A 81 5.80 20.84 1.14
CA LEU A 81 7.19 21.08 0.77
C LEU A 81 8.02 21.34 2.02
N SER A 82 9.11 20.61 2.17
CA SER A 82 10.11 20.80 3.21
C SER A 82 11.49 20.74 2.57
N GLU A 83 12.28 21.80 2.72
CA GLU A 83 13.64 21.90 2.14
C GLU A 83 13.67 21.60 0.63
N GLY A 84 12.66 22.05 -0.11
CA GLY A 84 12.53 21.82 -1.55
C GLY A 84 12.15 20.39 -1.96
N LYS A 85 11.88 19.50 -1.01
CA LYS A 85 11.41 18.13 -1.24
C LYS A 85 9.94 17.98 -0.87
N LEU A 86 9.21 17.17 -1.63
CA LEU A 86 7.84 16.81 -1.28
C LEU A 86 7.86 15.78 -0.14
N MET A 87 7.17 16.08 0.96
CA MET A 87 6.84 15.15 2.03
C MET A 87 5.40 14.70 1.84
N PRO A 88 5.15 13.49 1.30
CA PRO A 88 3.82 13.04 0.87
C PRO A 88 2.93 12.58 2.04
N VAL A 89 3.45 12.60 3.27
CA VAL A 89 2.72 12.13 4.46
C VAL A 89 1.58 13.08 4.77
N ARG A 90 0.38 12.53 4.85
CA ARG A 90 -0.82 13.24 5.30
C ARG A 90 -1.06 13.02 6.79
N TYR A 91 -1.10 11.76 7.22
CA TYR A 91 -1.29 11.39 8.63
C TYR A 91 -0.37 10.24 9.00
N ILE A 92 0.00 10.19 10.28
CA ILE A 92 0.48 8.97 10.94
C ILE A 92 -0.64 8.49 11.86
N LEU A 93 -1.22 7.34 11.53
CA LEU A 93 -2.29 6.71 12.29
C LEU A 93 -1.69 5.82 13.37
N SER A 94 -2.24 5.86 14.57
CA SER A 94 -1.92 4.90 15.64
C SER A 94 -2.98 3.80 15.67
N PHE A 95 -2.57 2.55 15.82
CA PHE A 95 -3.48 1.44 16.02
C PHE A 95 -3.96 1.40 17.48
N ASN A 96 -5.27 1.46 17.67
CA ASN A 96 -5.91 1.27 18.97
C ASN A 96 -6.25 -0.20 19.14
N THR A 97 -5.46 -0.92 19.94
CA THR A 97 -5.63 -2.35 20.20
C THR A 97 -6.94 -2.68 20.94
N ILE A 98 -7.42 -1.78 21.80
CA ILE A 98 -8.67 -1.97 22.54
C ILE A 98 -9.88 -1.92 21.61
N LYS A 99 -9.85 -1.03 20.61
CA LYS A 99 -10.96 -0.80 19.67
C LYS A 99 -10.77 -1.49 18.33
N ASP A 100 -9.67 -2.23 18.15
CA ASP A 100 -9.26 -2.88 16.90
C ASP A 100 -9.36 -1.94 15.68
N LYS A 101 -8.85 -0.71 15.82
CA LYS A 101 -9.02 0.31 14.77
C LYS A 101 -7.84 1.27 14.65
N TRP A 102 -7.62 1.74 13.42
CA TRP A 102 -6.72 2.85 13.15
C TRP A 102 -7.35 4.18 13.54
N GLU A 103 -6.64 4.99 14.31
CA GLU A 103 -7.10 6.30 14.77
C GLU A 103 -6.38 7.43 14.05
N TYR A 104 -7.13 8.35 13.45
CA TYR A 104 -6.59 9.59 12.92
C TYR A 104 -6.15 10.51 14.07
N PRO A 105 -5.04 11.26 13.90
CA PRO A 105 -4.53 12.21 14.91
C PRO A 105 -5.35 13.53 14.92
N THR A 106 -6.65 13.45 14.68
CA THR A 106 -7.58 14.59 14.71
C THR A 106 -8.45 14.50 15.95
N ARG A 107 -9.03 15.64 16.37
CA ARG A 107 -9.92 15.70 17.53
C ARG A 107 -11.06 14.68 17.46
N ASP A 108 -11.67 14.55 16.28
CA ASP A 108 -12.84 13.69 16.05
C ASP A 108 -12.47 12.29 15.56
N LYS A 109 -11.17 11.95 15.51
CA LYS A 109 -10.65 10.65 15.04
C LYS A 109 -11.10 10.30 13.61
N LYS A 110 -11.28 11.32 12.76
CA LYS A 110 -11.67 11.23 11.34
C LYS A 110 -10.70 12.03 10.46
N PRO A 111 -10.50 11.64 9.19
CA PRO A 111 -9.73 12.46 8.27
C PRO A 111 -10.46 13.77 7.99
N VAL A 112 -9.71 14.88 7.90
CA VAL A 112 -10.22 16.14 7.35
C VAL A 112 -10.58 15.92 5.88
N PRO A 113 -11.76 16.35 5.38
CA PRO A 113 -12.09 16.24 3.95
C PRO A 113 -11.04 16.92 3.08
N TRP A 114 -10.75 16.37 1.90
CA TRP A 114 -9.65 16.87 1.05
C TRP A 114 -9.86 18.33 0.61
N ILE A 115 -11.11 18.73 0.38
CA ILE A 115 -11.46 20.11 0.01
C ILE A 115 -11.02 21.10 1.10
N ASP A 116 -11.10 20.71 2.38
CA ASP A 116 -10.77 21.53 3.54
C ASP A 116 -9.27 21.49 3.93
N VAL A 117 -8.47 20.63 3.29
CA VAL A 117 -7.02 20.58 3.53
C VAL A 117 -6.36 21.85 2.99
N SER A 118 -5.49 22.47 3.80
CA SER A 118 -4.71 23.65 3.42
C SER A 118 -3.93 23.45 2.13
N ALA A 119 -3.88 24.50 1.30
CA ALA A 119 -3.10 24.53 0.05
C ALA A 119 -1.60 24.22 0.27
N THR A 120 -1.06 24.48 1.46
CA THR A 120 0.33 24.15 1.82
C THR A 120 0.64 22.66 1.81
N TYR A 121 -0.38 21.80 1.86
CA TYR A 121 -0.27 20.33 1.77
C TYR A 121 -0.74 19.79 0.41
N LYS A 122 -1.01 20.67 -0.56
CA LYS A 122 -1.49 20.33 -1.90
C LYS A 122 -0.42 20.51 -2.98
N ASN A 123 0.86 20.50 -2.58
CA ASN A 123 1.95 20.48 -3.57
C ASN A 123 1.94 19.12 -4.28
N GLU A 124 2.20 19.14 -5.58
CA GLU A 124 2.06 17.97 -6.43
C GLU A 124 3.44 17.43 -6.85
N LEU A 125 3.56 16.11 -6.86
CA LEU A 125 4.63 15.40 -7.54
C LEU A 125 4.00 14.34 -8.45
N VAL A 126 4.38 14.34 -9.72
CA VAL A 126 3.95 13.30 -10.66
C VAL A 126 4.90 12.11 -10.52
N LEU A 127 4.34 10.96 -10.18
CA LEU A 127 5.01 9.67 -10.14
C LEU A 127 4.66 8.90 -11.41
N LYS A 128 5.64 8.72 -12.31
CA LYS A 128 5.44 8.01 -13.59
C LYS A 128 5.44 6.48 -13.38
N PRO A 129 5.02 5.69 -14.38
CA PRO A 129 5.19 4.25 -14.34
C PRO A 129 6.62 3.84 -13.99
N ASP A 130 6.74 2.83 -13.13
CA ASP A 130 8.00 2.28 -12.60
C ASP A 130 8.86 3.24 -11.75
N ASP A 131 8.42 4.49 -11.56
CA ASP A 131 9.07 5.42 -10.63
C ASP A 131 8.69 5.11 -9.18
N HIS A 132 9.55 5.56 -8.27
CA HIS A 132 9.28 5.55 -6.83
C HIS A 132 9.78 6.83 -6.17
N ILE A 133 9.23 7.13 -5.00
CA ILE A 133 9.82 8.09 -4.08
C ILE A 133 10.12 7.43 -2.75
N ASP A 134 11.27 7.79 -2.19
CA ASP A 134 11.69 7.41 -0.86
C ASP A 134 11.65 8.63 0.06
N PHE A 135 11.17 8.46 1.28
CA PHE A 135 11.18 9.50 2.30
C PHE A 135 11.30 8.90 3.70
N GLU A 136 11.59 9.74 4.67
CA GLU A 136 11.82 9.32 6.05
C GLU A 136 10.89 10.05 7.01
N SER A 137 10.58 9.39 8.13
CA SER A 137 9.97 10.05 9.29
C SER A 137 10.64 9.56 10.56
N TYR A 138 10.58 10.40 11.58
CA TYR A 138 11.33 10.22 12.81
C TYR A 138 10.38 10.16 14.00
N PHE A 139 10.62 9.20 14.87
CA PHE A 139 9.76 8.83 16.00
C PHE A 139 10.56 8.77 17.29
N SER A 140 9.86 8.89 18.41
CA SER A 140 10.45 8.81 19.74
C SER A 140 10.16 7.45 20.36
N SER A 141 11.17 6.62 20.56
CA SER A 141 11.01 5.35 21.25
C SER A 141 10.56 5.53 22.70
N VAL A 142 10.80 6.68 23.33
CA VAL A 142 10.32 6.92 24.70
C VAL A 142 8.81 7.14 24.75
N SER A 143 8.26 7.96 23.85
CA SER A 143 6.82 8.29 23.88
C SER A 143 5.96 7.39 23.01
N ASP A 144 6.56 6.76 22.00
CA ASP A 144 5.85 6.05 20.94
C ASP A 144 6.15 4.53 20.97
N CYS A 145 6.86 4.04 22.00
CA CYS A 145 7.19 2.62 22.11
C CYS A 145 5.95 1.71 22.14
N GLY A 146 6.07 0.55 21.47
CA GLY A 146 5.00 -0.46 21.47
C GLY A 146 3.73 -0.04 20.73
N VAL A 147 3.73 1.15 20.11
CA VAL A 147 2.62 1.62 19.29
C VAL A 147 2.85 1.17 17.85
N VAL A 148 1.84 0.53 17.29
CA VAL A 148 1.81 0.19 15.87
C VAL A 148 1.24 1.36 15.10
N PHE A 149 1.98 1.83 14.10
CA PHE A 149 1.65 2.96 13.26
C PHE A 149 1.39 2.56 11.82
N ARG A 150 0.74 3.47 11.09
CA ARG A 150 0.62 3.43 9.64
C ARG A 150 0.61 4.84 9.08
N ALA A 151 1.37 5.09 8.03
CA ALA A 151 1.36 6.39 7.35
C ALA A 151 0.27 6.40 6.27
N THR A 152 -0.28 7.58 5.97
CA THR A 152 -1.20 7.78 4.84
C THR A 152 -0.69 8.85 3.89
N VAL A 153 -1.04 8.70 2.61
CA VAL A 153 -0.69 9.62 1.53
C VAL A 153 -1.95 9.90 0.72
N GLN A 154 -2.15 11.14 0.30
CA GLN A 154 -3.19 11.50 -0.64
C GLN A 154 -2.65 11.42 -2.06
N ILE A 155 -3.37 10.75 -2.96
CA ILE A 155 -3.00 10.61 -4.37
C ILE A 155 -4.19 10.87 -5.29
N ARG A 156 -3.93 11.02 -6.59
CA ARG A 156 -4.91 10.80 -7.67
C ARG A 156 -4.23 10.18 -8.87
N GLU A 157 -5.00 9.51 -9.71
CA GLU A 157 -4.56 9.23 -11.08
C GLU A 157 -4.58 10.54 -11.87
N ARG A 158 -3.59 10.77 -12.73
CA ARG A 158 -3.41 12.08 -13.39
C ARG A 158 -4.62 12.53 -14.21
N LYS A 159 -5.37 11.59 -14.77
CA LYS A 159 -6.59 11.84 -15.57
C LYS A 159 -7.87 11.89 -14.73
N SER A 160 -7.80 11.55 -13.44
CA SER A 160 -8.95 11.53 -12.54
C SER A 160 -9.04 12.84 -11.75
N PRO A 161 -10.23 13.44 -11.60
CA PRO A 161 -10.43 14.54 -10.67
C PRO A 161 -10.48 14.07 -9.21
N GLU A 162 -10.72 12.77 -8.97
CA GLU A 162 -10.90 12.23 -7.64
C GLU A 162 -9.56 11.89 -6.98
N THR A 163 -9.45 12.29 -5.71
CA THR A 163 -8.30 11.95 -4.89
C THR A 163 -8.65 10.79 -3.95
N LYS A 164 -7.74 9.83 -3.80
CA LYS A 164 -7.87 8.71 -2.85
C LYS A 164 -6.71 8.69 -1.85
N GLU A 165 -6.98 8.21 -0.64
CA GLU A 165 -5.95 7.98 0.37
C GLU A 165 -5.42 6.55 0.22
N ILE A 166 -4.09 6.40 0.19
CA ILE A 166 -3.41 5.11 0.32
C ILE A 166 -2.67 5.04 1.65
N ARG A 167 -2.31 3.84 2.09
CA ARG A 167 -1.72 3.63 3.41
C ARG A 167 -0.52 2.69 3.32
N SER A 168 0.47 2.93 4.18
CA SER A 168 1.67 2.10 4.25
C SER A 168 1.37 0.71 4.81
N SER A 169 2.35 -0.20 4.73
CA SER A 169 2.40 -1.32 5.67
C SER A 169 2.49 -0.81 7.12
N PRO A 170 1.94 -1.55 8.11
CA PRO A 170 2.16 -1.25 9.52
C PRO A 170 3.63 -1.29 9.91
N PHE A 171 4.00 -0.51 10.92
CA PHE A 171 5.31 -0.58 11.57
C PHE A 171 5.18 -0.30 13.07
N GLU A 172 6.14 -0.75 13.86
CA GLU A 172 6.20 -0.51 15.30
C GLU A 172 7.47 0.28 15.61
N VAL A 173 7.37 1.22 16.55
CA VAL A 173 8.51 2.01 17.02
C VAL A 173 9.07 1.34 18.27
N GLY A 174 10.21 0.67 18.15
CA GLY A 174 10.98 0.12 19.28
C GLY A 174 10.21 -0.78 20.25
N LYS A 175 10.89 -1.22 21.31
CA LYS A 175 10.24 -1.86 22.48
C LYS A 175 10.31 -0.88 23.65
N CYS A 176 9.26 -0.82 24.46
CA CYS A 176 9.31 0.01 25.66
C CYS A 176 10.39 -0.55 26.61
N ASP A 177 11.44 0.22 26.85
CA ASP A 177 12.34 -0.08 27.94
C ASP A 177 11.60 0.19 29.26
N THR A 178 11.34 -0.89 29.99
CA THR A 178 10.62 -0.84 31.27
C THR A 178 11.56 -0.56 32.44
N SER A 179 12.88 -0.49 32.21
CA SER A 179 13.88 -0.37 33.27
C SER A 179 14.05 1.04 33.86
N THR A 180 13.46 2.06 33.23
CA THR A 180 13.61 3.47 33.64
C THR A 180 12.32 4.14 34.13
N ARG A 181 11.32 3.36 34.57
CA ARG A 181 10.10 3.90 35.21
C ARG A 181 10.20 3.93 36.73
#